data_AF-A0A7J8MII7-F1
#
_entry.id   AF-A0A7J8MII7-F1
#
_cell.length_a   1.000
_cell.length_b   1.000
_cell.length_c   1.000
_cell.angle_alpha   90.00
_cell.angle_beta   90.00
_cell.angle_gamma   90.00
#
_symmetry.space_group_name_H-M   'P 1'
#
loop_
_entity.id
_entity.type
_entity.pdbx_description
1 polymer ?
#
loop_
_entity_poly.entity_id
_entity_poly.type
_entity_poly.pdbx_seq_one_letter_code
_entity_poly.pdbx_strand_id
1 'polypeptide(L)'
;PFIWVVRKRPVGEGLIDNIIPPGFEERVSNRGLVLRDWAPQLRILAHSSVGGFLTHCGWSSIIEALKFGRALIVFSGASADQGLNARLLHGRKVGIEIERNEMDGSFTSDLVAKTIRQVLVEPEGEAIRANAWAMKEIFDNEELSNNYLDGFTQFIEEFAPSACHTQI
;
A
#
# COMPACT_ATOMS: atom_id res chain seq x y z
N PRO A 1 5.63 -16.20 5.90
CA PRO A 1 4.18 -16.46 5.69
C PRO A 1 3.54 -15.32 4.90
N PHE A 2 2.39 -15.51 4.26
CA PHE A 2 1.71 -14.42 3.53
C PHE A 2 0.18 -14.50 3.63
N ILE A 3 -0.47 -13.36 3.42
CA ILE A 3 -1.90 -13.29 3.10
C ILE A 3 -2.00 -12.65 1.72
N TRP A 4 -2.66 -13.32 0.78
CA TRP A 4 -2.88 -12.82 -0.57
C TRP A 4 -4.36 -12.65 -0.82
N VAL A 5 -4.80 -11.41 -1.02
CA VAL A 5 -6.20 -11.09 -1.33
C VAL A 5 -6.34 -10.98 -2.86
N VAL A 6 -7.12 -11.89 -3.45
CA VAL A 6 -7.37 -11.94 -4.89
C VAL A 6 -8.79 -11.50 -5.17
N ARG A 7 -8.94 -10.42 -5.95
CA ARG A 7 -10.25 -9.98 -6.43
C ARG A 7 -10.60 -10.68 -7.73
N LYS A 8 -11.81 -11.20 -7.84
CA LYS A 8 -12.40 -11.52 -9.14
C LYS A 8 -12.57 -10.21 -9.90
N ARG A 9 -11.88 -10.06 -11.03
CA ARG A 9 -12.08 -8.91 -11.92
C ARG A 9 -12.86 -9.34 -13.14
N PRO A 10 -13.94 -8.63 -13.51
CA PRO A 10 -14.51 -8.76 -14.84
C PRO A 10 -13.51 -8.19 -15.86
N VAL A 11 -13.26 -8.94 -16.93
CA VAL A 11 -12.51 -8.50 -18.10
C VAL A 11 -13.37 -8.78 -19.31
N GLY A 12 -13.93 -7.73 -19.92
CA GLY A 12 -14.91 -7.87 -21.00
C GLY A 12 -16.14 -8.66 -20.55
N GLU A 13 -16.57 -9.62 -21.37
CA GLU A 13 -17.70 -10.54 -21.09
C GLU A 13 -17.33 -11.75 -20.20
N GLY A 14 -16.17 -11.72 -19.51
CA GLY A 14 -15.69 -12.85 -18.69
C GLY A 14 -15.14 -12.44 -17.33
N LEU A 15 -14.94 -13.44 -16.45
CA LEU A 15 -14.25 -13.30 -15.17
C LEU A 15 -12.85 -13.91 -15.28
N ILE A 16 -11.82 -13.24 -14.77
CA ILE A 16 -10.52 -13.89 -14.55
C ILE A 16 -10.63 -14.79 -13.31
N ASP A 17 -11.20 -15.98 -13.46
CA ASP A 17 -11.37 -16.92 -12.33
C ASP A 17 -10.12 -17.80 -12.08
N ASN A 18 -9.13 -17.76 -12.99
CA ASN A 18 -7.94 -18.62 -13.00
C ASN A 18 -6.63 -17.90 -12.61
N ILE A 19 -6.68 -16.85 -11.79
CA ILE A 19 -5.46 -16.15 -11.30
C ILE A 19 -4.62 -17.06 -10.41
N ILE A 20 -5.26 -17.99 -9.70
CA ILE A 20 -4.61 -18.90 -8.76
C ILE A 20 -4.39 -20.24 -9.49
N PRO A 21 -3.13 -20.69 -9.66
CA PRO A 21 -2.84 -21.96 -10.31
C PRO A 21 -3.45 -23.15 -9.55
N PRO A 22 -3.90 -24.22 -10.26
CA PRO A 22 -4.34 -25.44 -9.61
C PRO A 22 -3.29 -26.00 -8.63
N GLY A 23 -3.73 -26.45 -7.46
CA GLY A 23 -2.85 -26.98 -6.42
C GLY A 23 -2.06 -25.93 -5.64
N PHE A 24 -2.24 -24.62 -5.90
CA PHE A 24 -1.45 -23.58 -5.24
C PHE A 24 -1.80 -23.46 -3.75
N GLU A 25 -3.08 -23.41 -3.40
CA GLU A 25 -3.55 -23.23 -2.03
C GLU A 25 -3.11 -24.41 -1.14
N GLU A 26 -3.17 -25.64 -1.65
CA GLU A 26 -2.71 -26.84 -0.97
C GLU A 26 -1.20 -26.78 -0.68
N ARG A 27 -0.39 -26.40 -1.70
CA ARG A 27 1.07 -26.26 -1.58
C ARG A 27 1.51 -25.19 -0.57
N VAL A 28 0.66 -24.21 -0.26
CA VAL A 28 1.00 -23.10 0.65
C VAL A 28 0.23 -23.12 1.96
N SER A 29 -0.64 -24.11 2.19
CA SER A 29 -1.56 -24.20 3.33
C SER A 29 -0.90 -24.02 4.71
N ASN A 30 0.38 -24.40 4.87
CA ASN A 30 1.12 -24.24 6.12
C ASN A 30 1.86 -22.90 6.27
N ARG A 31 1.88 -22.06 5.23
CA ARG A 31 2.71 -20.85 5.14
C ARG A 31 2.04 -19.66 4.44
N GLY A 32 0.80 -19.79 4.02
CA GLY A 32 0.09 -18.78 3.25
C GLY A 32 -1.42 -18.96 3.32
N LEU A 33 -2.12 -17.84 3.26
CA LEU A 33 -3.58 -17.79 3.20
C LEU A 33 -3.99 -17.00 1.95
N VAL A 34 -4.92 -17.55 1.17
CA VAL A 34 -5.51 -16.87 0.02
C VAL A 34 -6.94 -16.48 0.38
N LEU A 35 -7.26 -15.19 0.29
CA LEU A 35 -8.59 -14.64 0.52
C LEU A 35 -9.17 -14.15 -0.80
N ARG A 36 -10.47 -14.32 -0.98
CA ARG A 36 -11.17 -13.92 -2.21
C ARG A 36 -12.01 -12.67 -1.95
N ASP A 37 -11.95 -11.74 -2.91
CA ASP A 37 -12.73 -10.50 -3.02
C ASP A 37 -12.50 -9.45 -1.93
N TRP A 38 -12.62 -9.81 -0.66
CA TRP A 38 -12.50 -8.89 0.46
C TRP A 38 -11.66 -9.45 1.60
N ALA A 39 -10.96 -8.57 2.29
CA ALA A 39 -10.26 -8.86 3.53
C ALA A 39 -10.30 -7.62 4.45
N PRO A 40 -10.28 -7.80 5.78
CA PRO A 40 -10.22 -6.69 6.72
C PRO A 40 -8.80 -6.08 6.74
N GLN A 41 -8.42 -5.37 5.67
CA GLN A 41 -7.06 -4.88 5.41
C GLN A 41 -6.44 -4.16 6.60
N LEU A 42 -7.15 -3.20 7.21
CA LEU A 42 -6.67 -2.47 8.39
C LEU A 42 -6.37 -3.41 9.58
N ARG A 43 -7.23 -4.41 9.84
CA ARG A 43 -7.01 -5.37 10.93
C ARG A 43 -5.82 -6.28 10.64
N ILE A 44 -5.61 -6.64 9.37
CA ILE A 44 -4.44 -7.43 8.94
C ILE A 44 -3.16 -6.59 9.14
N LEU A 45 -3.12 -5.35 8.63
CA LEU A 45 -1.97 -4.46 8.75
C LEU A 45 -1.64 -4.09 10.20
N ALA A 46 -2.64 -4.01 11.07
CA ALA A 46 -2.47 -3.76 12.50
C ALA A 46 -1.85 -4.96 13.27
N HIS A 47 -1.90 -6.17 12.69
CA HIS A 47 -1.44 -7.36 13.39
C HIS A 47 0.10 -7.41 13.46
N SER A 48 0.64 -7.72 14.64
CA SER A 48 2.10 -7.70 14.91
C SER A 48 2.90 -8.67 14.02
N SER A 49 2.30 -9.76 13.58
CA SER A 49 2.93 -10.73 12.65
C SER A 49 3.09 -10.24 11.21
N VAL A 50 2.54 -9.08 10.84
CA VAL A 50 2.66 -8.52 9.49
C VAL A 50 3.87 -7.59 9.45
N GLY A 51 4.91 -7.98 8.70
CA GLY A 51 6.14 -7.17 8.58
C GLY A 51 6.11 -6.15 7.43
N GLY A 52 5.28 -6.35 6.42
CA GLY A 52 5.19 -5.44 5.28
C GLY A 52 4.02 -5.72 4.37
N PHE A 53 3.89 -4.87 3.36
CA PHE A 53 2.72 -4.81 2.50
C PHE A 53 3.12 -4.60 1.04
N LEU A 54 2.73 -5.54 0.18
CA LEU A 54 2.87 -5.41 -1.26
C LEU A 54 1.66 -4.65 -1.80
N THR A 55 1.89 -3.48 -2.38
CA THR A 55 0.84 -2.56 -2.82
C THR A 55 1.13 -1.97 -4.19
N HIS A 56 0.08 -1.59 -4.91
CA HIS A 56 0.19 -0.89 -6.18
C HIS A 56 0.46 0.61 -6.02
N CYS A 57 0.85 1.09 -4.83
CA CYS A 57 1.18 2.50 -4.57
C CYS A 57 0.02 3.50 -4.60
N GLY A 58 -1.23 3.07 -4.39
CA GLY A 58 -2.31 4.00 -4.07
C GLY A 58 -2.06 4.73 -2.75
N TRP A 59 -2.30 6.06 -2.70
CA TRP A 59 -1.97 6.90 -1.55
C TRP A 59 -2.63 6.45 -0.25
N SER A 60 -3.92 6.07 -0.29
CA SER A 60 -4.63 5.54 0.87
C SER A 60 -3.95 4.28 1.44
N SER A 61 -3.57 3.34 0.57
CA SER A 61 -2.90 2.10 0.96
C SER A 61 -1.51 2.35 1.56
N ILE A 62 -0.81 3.39 1.09
CA ILE A 62 0.47 3.83 1.67
C ILE A 62 0.24 4.33 3.11
N ILE A 63 -0.73 5.24 3.31
CA ILE A 63 -1.04 5.79 4.63
C ILE A 63 -1.44 4.69 5.61
N GLU A 64 -2.34 3.78 5.21
CA GLU A 64 -2.80 2.68 6.08
C GLU A 64 -1.65 1.78 6.55
N ALA A 65 -0.71 1.45 5.65
CA ALA A 65 0.42 0.62 5.99
C ALA A 65 1.44 1.35 6.88
N LEU A 66 1.77 2.61 6.57
CA LEU A 66 2.71 3.40 7.37
C LEU A 66 2.15 3.79 8.73
N LYS A 67 0.82 3.97 8.86
CA LYS A 67 0.13 4.10 10.16
C LYS A 67 0.44 2.94 11.10
N PHE A 68 0.56 1.73 10.57
CA PHE A 68 0.95 0.56 11.36
C PHE A 68 2.45 0.24 11.29
N GLY A 69 3.27 1.05 10.62
CA GLY A 69 4.70 0.86 10.52
C GLY A 69 5.14 -0.29 9.60
N ARG A 70 4.38 -0.57 8.55
CA ARG A 70 4.62 -1.70 7.64
C ARG A 70 5.49 -1.28 6.46
N ALA A 71 6.58 -2.00 6.23
CA ALA A 71 7.46 -1.76 5.09
C ALA A 71 6.73 -2.01 3.77
N LEU A 72 6.96 -1.17 2.78
CA LEU A 72 6.24 -1.21 1.51
C LEU A 72 7.03 -1.93 0.43
N ILE A 73 6.36 -2.82 -0.30
CA ILE A 73 6.84 -3.43 -1.53
C ILE A 73 5.95 -2.93 -2.65
N VAL A 74 6.53 -2.22 -3.60
CA VAL A 74 5.78 -1.38 -4.53
C VAL A 74 5.67 -2.04 -5.90
N PHE A 75 4.45 -2.18 -6.38
CA PHE A 75 4.10 -2.67 -7.70
C PHE A 75 3.50 -1.53 -8.54
N SER A 76 4.35 -0.70 -9.14
CA SER A 76 3.97 0.58 -9.78
C SER A 76 3.38 0.48 -11.20
N GLY A 77 2.95 -0.71 -11.62
CA GLY A 77 2.69 -1.03 -13.03
C GLY A 77 1.37 -0.51 -13.62
N ALA A 78 0.53 0.25 -12.90
CA ALA A 78 -0.86 0.46 -13.30
C ALA A 78 -1.31 1.91 -13.54
N SER A 79 -0.70 2.95 -12.95
CA SER A 79 -1.13 4.35 -13.17
C SER A 79 -0.02 5.40 -13.07
N ALA A 80 -0.29 6.59 -13.62
CA ALA A 80 0.68 7.68 -13.79
C ALA A 80 1.25 8.24 -12.47
N ASP A 81 0.45 8.24 -11.39
CA ASP A 81 0.85 8.71 -10.06
C ASP A 81 1.67 7.67 -9.27
N GLN A 82 1.51 6.38 -9.57
CA GLN A 82 2.19 5.30 -8.85
C GLN A 82 3.71 5.35 -9.00
N GLY A 83 4.22 5.79 -10.15
CA GLY A 83 5.66 5.97 -10.35
C GLY A 83 6.24 7.10 -9.49
N LEU A 84 5.48 8.19 -9.28
CA LEU A 84 5.90 9.28 -8.40
C LEU A 84 5.85 8.84 -6.93
N ASN A 85 4.81 8.12 -6.54
CA ASN A 85 4.70 7.53 -5.21
C ASN A 85 5.86 6.56 -4.95
N ALA A 86 6.18 5.67 -5.90
CA ALA A 86 7.30 4.74 -5.79
C ALA A 86 8.64 5.47 -5.52
N ARG A 87 8.91 6.53 -6.29
CA ARG A 87 10.11 7.37 -6.10
C ARG A 87 10.13 8.05 -4.74
N LEU A 88 9.01 8.59 -4.27
CA LEU A 88 8.90 9.21 -2.95
C LEU A 88 9.20 8.19 -1.84
N LEU A 89 8.58 7.01 -1.90
CA LEU A 89 8.77 5.94 -0.92
C LEU A 89 10.21 5.42 -0.89
N HIS A 90 10.83 5.29 -2.07
CA HIS A 90 12.24 4.94 -2.19
C HIS A 90 13.14 6.02 -1.58
N GLY A 91 12.91 7.29 -1.90
CA GLY A 91 13.68 8.41 -1.35
C GLY A 91 13.55 8.57 0.17
N ARG A 92 12.38 8.22 0.73
CA ARG A 92 12.15 8.13 2.18
C ARG A 92 12.66 6.83 2.80
N LYS A 93 13.11 5.87 1.98
CA LYS A 93 13.58 4.54 2.40
C LYS A 93 12.55 3.82 3.27
N VAL A 94 11.27 3.88 2.89
CA VAL A 94 10.17 3.15 3.56
C VAL A 94 9.57 2.05 2.68
N GLY A 95 10.01 1.98 1.42
CA GLY A 95 9.66 0.89 0.52
C GLY A 95 10.58 0.75 -0.68
N ILE A 96 10.47 -0.40 -1.37
CA ILE A 96 11.22 -0.71 -2.59
C ILE A 96 10.23 -1.01 -3.72
N GLU A 97 10.49 -0.43 -4.89
CA GLU A 97 9.80 -0.75 -6.14
C GLU A 97 10.33 -2.06 -6.72
N ILE A 98 9.41 -2.95 -7.10
CA ILE A 98 9.75 -4.17 -7.81
C ILE A 98 10.24 -3.76 -9.20
N GLU A 99 11.45 -4.20 -9.53
CA GLU A 99 12.02 -4.00 -10.86
C GLU A 99 11.12 -4.62 -11.94
N ARG A 100 10.92 -3.88 -13.02
CA ARG A 100 10.23 -4.33 -14.23
C ARG A 100 11.22 -4.36 -15.39
N ASN A 101 10.97 -5.24 -16.34
CA ASN A 101 11.74 -5.30 -17.57
C ASN A 101 11.58 -3.98 -18.34
N GLU A 102 12.69 -3.33 -18.68
CA GLU A 102 12.70 -2.04 -19.36
C GLU A 102 12.14 -2.09 -20.78
N MET A 103 12.24 -3.25 -21.45
CA MET A 103 11.84 -3.43 -22.84
C MET A 103 10.32 -3.60 -23.00
N ASP A 104 9.71 -4.43 -22.17
CA ASP A 104 8.29 -4.81 -22.30
C ASP A 104 7.44 -4.44 -21.08
N GLY A 105 8.04 -3.86 -20.03
CA GLY A 105 7.35 -3.45 -18.81
C GLY A 105 6.92 -4.62 -17.92
N SER A 106 7.30 -5.86 -18.23
CA SER A 106 6.85 -7.04 -17.51
C SER A 106 7.51 -7.22 -16.14
N PHE A 107 6.80 -7.90 -15.24
CA PHE A 107 7.31 -8.31 -13.94
C PHE A 107 7.55 -9.81 -13.94
N THR A 108 8.63 -10.26 -13.28
CA THR A 108 8.93 -11.69 -13.12
C THR A 108 8.70 -12.14 -11.69
N SER A 109 8.35 -13.41 -11.51
CA SER A 109 8.20 -14.02 -10.17
C SER A 109 9.48 -13.91 -9.34
N ASP A 110 10.63 -13.99 -9.99
CA ASP A 110 11.94 -13.96 -9.33
C ASP A 110 12.24 -12.59 -8.74
N LEU A 111 11.95 -11.51 -9.49
CA LEU A 111 12.12 -10.14 -9.01
C LEU A 111 11.14 -9.79 -7.91
N VAL A 112 9.88 -10.26 -8.01
CA VAL A 112 8.89 -10.14 -6.93
C VAL A 112 9.41 -10.83 -5.66
N ALA A 113 9.84 -12.09 -5.76
CA ALA A 113 10.32 -12.86 -4.62
C ALA A 113 11.60 -12.29 -4.01
N LYS A 114 12.54 -11.82 -4.86
CA LYS A 114 13.77 -11.14 -4.44
C LYS A 114 13.44 -9.88 -3.64
N THR A 115 12.57 -9.02 -4.16
CA THR A 115 12.20 -7.76 -3.50
C THR A 115 11.52 -8.01 -2.16
N ILE A 116 10.59 -8.98 -2.09
CA ILE A 116 9.94 -9.38 -0.84
C ILE A 116 10.97 -9.82 0.21
N ARG A 117 11.94 -10.68 -0.17
CA ARG A 117 13.00 -11.13 0.74
C ARG A 117 13.89 -9.98 1.18
N GLN A 118 14.34 -9.15 0.23
CA GLN A 118 15.17 -7.99 0.53
C GLN A 118 14.52 -7.07 1.56
N VAL A 119 13.24 -6.77 1.42
CA VAL A 119 12.52 -5.87 2.33
C VAL A 119 12.24 -6.53 3.69
N LEU A 120 11.90 -7.82 3.73
CA LEU A 120 11.37 -8.45 4.95
C LEU A 120 12.32 -9.37 5.70
N VAL A 121 13.39 -9.84 5.06
CA VAL A 121 14.25 -10.90 5.59
C VAL A 121 15.71 -10.45 5.61
N GLU A 122 16.19 -9.90 4.50
CA GLU A 122 17.61 -9.59 4.36
C GLU A 122 18.02 -8.36 5.21
N PRO A 123 19.31 -8.26 5.58
CA PRO A 123 19.85 -7.13 6.36
C PRO A 123 19.68 -5.77 5.66
N GLU A 124 19.74 -5.74 4.32
CA GLU A 124 19.55 -4.51 3.53
C GLU A 124 18.16 -3.89 3.73
N GLY A 125 17.17 -4.71 4.11
CA GLY A 125 15.82 -4.28 4.43
C GLY A 125 15.64 -3.68 5.83
N GLU A 126 16.63 -3.81 6.72
CA GLU A 126 16.50 -3.39 8.13
C GLU A 126 16.19 -1.89 8.24
N ALA A 127 16.94 -1.06 7.51
CA ALA A 127 16.69 0.38 7.48
C ALA A 127 15.28 0.70 6.96
N ILE A 128 14.77 -0.08 6.00
CA ILE A 128 13.43 0.14 5.43
C ILE A 128 12.34 -0.17 6.45
N ARG A 129 12.48 -1.29 7.16
CA ARG A 129 11.55 -1.68 8.23
C ARG A 129 11.58 -0.67 9.38
N ALA A 130 12.77 -0.25 9.81
CA ALA A 130 12.94 0.75 10.86
C ALA A 130 12.34 2.11 10.48
N ASN A 131 12.60 2.60 9.26
CA ASN A 131 12.03 3.86 8.78
C ASN A 131 10.50 3.77 8.65
N ALA A 132 9.98 2.67 8.08
CA ALA A 132 8.54 2.46 8.00
C ALA A 132 7.90 2.48 9.40
N TRP A 133 8.53 1.84 10.39
CA TRP A 133 8.10 1.89 11.79
C TRP A 133 8.10 3.31 12.38
N ALA A 134 9.12 4.11 12.09
CA ALA A 134 9.20 5.49 12.54
C ALA A 134 8.08 6.38 11.95
N MET A 135 7.57 6.05 10.76
CA MET A 135 6.45 6.80 10.15
C MET A 135 5.16 6.76 10.96
N LYS A 136 5.04 5.85 11.94
CA LYS A 136 3.92 5.85 12.91
C LYS A 136 3.80 7.18 13.67
N GLU A 137 4.91 7.85 13.95
CA GLU A 137 4.92 9.16 14.64
C GLU A 137 4.16 10.24 13.88
N ILE A 138 3.96 10.03 12.57
CA ILE A 138 3.23 10.94 11.68
C ILE A 138 1.83 10.37 11.41
N PHE A 139 1.74 9.12 10.95
CA PHE A 139 0.47 8.57 10.43
C PHE A 139 -0.43 7.91 11.49
N ASP A 140 0.10 7.61 12.67
CA ASP A 140 -0.67 7.13 13.83
C ASP A 140 -0.92 8.26 14.85
N ASN A 141 -0.56 9.49 14.50
CA ASN A 141 -0.67 10.65 15.38
C ASN A 141 -2.02 11.37 15.21
N GLU A 142 -2.96 11.06 16.10
CA GLU A 142 -4.30 11.64 16.08
C GLU A 142 -4.31 13.15 16.32
N GLU A 143 -3.43 13.67 17.18
CA GLU A 143 -3.32 15.11 17.44
C GLU A 143 -2.89 15.86 16.18
N LEU A 144 -1.84 15.39 15.52
CA LEU A 144 -1.38 15.97 14.26
C LEU A 144 -2.46 15.89 13.18
N SER A 145 -3.17 14.75 13.09
CA SER A 145 -4.29 14.59 12.17
C SER A 145 -5.41 15.59 12.43
N ASN A 146 -5.78 15.80 13.70
CA ASN A 146 -6.82 16.74 14.09
C ASN A 146 -6.39 18.19 13.77
N ASN A 147 -5.15 18.56 14.05
CA ASN A 147 -4.62 19.89 13.71
C ASN A 147 -4.73 20.18 12.21
N TYR A 148 -4.50 19.19 11.33
CA TYR A 148 -4.70 19.35 9.89
C TYR A 148 -6.18 19.51 9.52
N LEU A 149 -7.08 18.78 10.17
CA LEU A 149 -8.53 18.91 9.95
C LEU A 149 -9.05 20.27 10.42
N ASP A 150 -8.55 20.77 11.56
CA ASP A 150 -8.91 22.08 12.11
C ASP A 150 -8.46 23.20 11.17
N GLY A 151 -7.20 23.15 10.71
CA GLY A 151 -6.69 24.12 9.73
C GLY A 151 -7.45 24.09 8.40
N PHE A 152 -7.87 22.91 7.94
CA PHE A 152 -8.72 22.78 6.76
C PHE A 152 -10.13 23.36 6.98
N THR A 153 -10.71 23.12 8.17
CA THR A 153 -12.01 23.68 8.55
C THR A 153 -11.95 25.20 8.60
N GLN A 154 -10.92 25.77 9.23
CA GLN A 154 -10.68 27.21 9.27
C GLN A 154 -10.56 27.80 7.86
N PHE A 155 -9.80 27.17 6.97
CA PHE A 155 -9.66 27.61 5.58
C PHE A 155 -11.02 27.65 4.86
N ILE A 156 -11.88 26.65 5.07
CA ILE A 156 -13.23 26.64 4.48
C ILE A 156 -14.09 27.76 5.06
N GLU A 157 -14.03 28.00 6.36
CA GLU A 157 -14.80 29.06 7.03
C GLU A 157 -14.40 30.46 6.55
N GLU A 158 -13.10 30.70 6.35
CA GLU A 158 -12.57 31.95 5.82
C GLU A 158 -12.89 32.17 4.34
N PHE A 159 -12.97 31.08 3.55
CA PHE A 159 -13.27 31.13 2.12
C PHE A 159 -14.77 31.03 1.80
N ALA A 160 -15.61 30.69 2.78
CA ALA A 160 -17.06 30.72 2.62
C ALA A 160 -17.47 32.14 2.19
N PRO A 161 -18.14 32.33 1.03
CA PRO A 161 -18.49 33.65 0.56
C PRO A 161 -19.30 34.33 1.65
N SER A 162 -18.86 35.50 2.09
CA SER A 162 -19.66 36.37 2.93
C SER A 162 -21.03 36.46 2.26
N ALA A 163 -22.05 35.95 2.93
CA ALA A 163 -23.39 35.82 2.37
C ALA A 163 -23.73 37.10 1.61
N CYS A 164 -24.00 36.93 0.31
CA CYS A 164 -24.42 38.00 -0.58
C CYS A 164 -25.53 38.78 0.13
N HIS A 165 -25.20 39.97 0.65
CA HIS A 165 -26.15 40.88 1.27
C HIS A 165 -27.12 41.32 0.16
N THR A 166 -28.16 40.53 -0.04
CA THR A 166 -29.31 40.93 -0.84
C THR A 166 -30.16 41.81 0.08
N GLN A 167 -29.91 43.12 0.04
CA GLN A 167 -30.90 44.08 0.51
C GLN A 167 -32.07 44.02 -0.47
N ILE A 168 -33.22 43.55 0.01
CA ILE A 168 -34.54 43.77 -0.60
C ILE A 168 -35.07 45.08 -0.05
#